data_AF-A0A9E2TRQ8-F1
#
_entry.id   AF-A0A9E2TRQ8-F1
#
_cell.length_a   1.000
_cell.length_b   1.000
_cell.length_c   1.000
_cell.angle_alpha   90.00
_cell.angle_beta   90.00
_cell.angle_gamma   90.00
#
_symmetry.space_group_name_H-M   'P 1'
#
loop_
_entity.id
_entity.type
_entity.pdbx_description
1 polymer ?
#
loop_
_entity_poly.entity_id
_entity_poly.type
_entity_poly.pdbx_seq_one_letter_code
_entity_poly.pdbx_strand_id
1 'polypeptide(L)'
;MWPKFTLPIVLTSLVISACSALSTMPPIGQGPLGTVALERVSIRGTTARYSTPQAFHASHPATISPSVTARLLTGLTISGLDGPHRTTGPDTFPLFSQEEVEFLAPLVSAAFHQAQPDQRITFMVKDDGMTTQGYLFAYHTTIQVALVHYRTAPTANSRSRQPTLSFTPGEALVRLDPPEPWMVTEPEWPRVAIAVEALHRRAPSPAPMTEPTPAKISHEGEQQRLQQELQATKDLVVKQAEELQQLKEELDTLRRQRSEKPSAPPKTTPKAGQRKPAATPTP
;
A
#
# COMPACT_ATOMS: atom_id res chain seq x y z
N MET A 1 -26.56 -64.91 -41.38
CA MET A 1 -27.49 -63.80 -41.10
C MET A 1 -27.21 -63.33 -39.69
N TRP A 2 -26.31 -62.35 -39.53
CA TRP A 2 -25.84 -61.84 -38.23
C TRP A 2 -26.17 -60.34 -38.14
N PRO A 3 -26.65 -59.83 -37.00
CA PRO A 3 -26.91 -58.40 -36.84
C PRO A 3 -25.60 -57.65 -36.54
N LYS A 4 -25.46 -56.50 -37.20
CA LYS A 4 -24.40 -55.51 -36.98
C LYS A 4 -24.71 -54.73 -35.70
N PHE A 5 -23.83 -54.82 -34.70
CA PHE A 5 -23.83 -53.89 -33.57
C PHE A 5 -22.80 -52.78 -33.85
N THR A 6 -23.31 -51.62 -34.24
CA THR A 6 -22.57 -50.36 -34.26
C THR A 6 -22.51 -49.79 -32.85
N LEU A 7 -21.31 -49.76 -32.27
CA LEU A 7 -21.01 -49.08 -31.00
C LEU A 7 -20.63 -47.61 -31.29
N PRO A 8 -21.32 -46.61 -30.75
CA PRO A 8 -20.89 -45.22 -30.88
C PRO A 8 -19.71 -44.95 -29.94
N ILE A 9 -18.58 -44.52 -30.50
CA ILE A 9 -17.45 -43.96 -29.79
C ILE A 9 -17.87 -42.59 -29.25
N VAL A 10 -18.30 -42.54 -28.00
CA VAL A 10 -18.49 -41.28 -27.26
C VAL A 10 -17.11 -40.83 -26.80
N LEU A 11 -16.45 -40.05 -27.66
CA LEU A 11 -15.24 -39.30 -27.33
C LEU A 11 -15.61 -38.22 -26.31
N THR A 12 -15.58 -38.58 -25.03
CA THR A 12 -15.75 -37.64 -23.92
C THR A 12 -14.43 -36.90 -23.76
N SER A 13 -14.37 -35.71 -24.35
CA SER A 13 -13.30 -34.74 -24.19
C SER A 13 -13.20 -34.34 -22.71
N LEU A 14 -12.32 -35.02 -21.95
CA LEU A 14 -11.89 -34.58 -20.64
C LEU A 14 -11.00 -33.35 -20.86
N VAL A 15 -11.60 -32.17 -20.86
CA VAL A 15 -10.87 -30.89 -20.84
C VAL A 15 -10.23 -30.79 -19.47
N ILE A 16 -8.99 -31.27 -19.36
CA ILE A 16 -8.12 -30.98 -18.24
C ILE A 16 -7.82 -29.49 -18.33
N SER A 17 -8.66 -28.69 -17.66
CA SER A 17 -8.31 -27.32 -17.31
C SER A 17 -7.17 -27.42 -16.31
N ALA A 18 -5.95 -27.53 -16.81
CA ALA A 18 -4.75 -27.23 -16.05
C ALA A 18 -4.76 -25.71 -15.80
N CYS A 19 -5.60 -25.26 -14.88
CA CYS A 19 -5.36 -24.00 -14.21
C CYS A 19 -3.96 -24.11 -13.63
N SER A 20 -3.08 -23.19 -14.04
CA SER A 20 -1.80 -22.94 -13.42
C SER A 20 -2.01 -22.63 -11.94
N ALA A 21 -2.14 -23.68 -11.13
CA ALA A 21 -1.90 -23.60 -9.71
C ALA A 21 -0.39 -23.38 -9.56
N LEU A 22 0.07 -22.15 -9.81
CA LEU A 22 1.19 -21.64 -9.02
C LEU A 22 0.80 -21.96 -7.59
N SER A 23 1.65 -22.71 -6.90
CA SER A 23 1.44 -23.12 -5.52
C SER A 23 1.46 -21.85 -4.65
N THR A 24 0.34 -21.13 -4.65
CA THR A 24 0.10 -19.97 -3.81
C THR A 24 -0.16 -20.52 -2.43
N MET A 25 0.86 -20.46 -1.58
CA MET A 25 0.66 -20.74 -0.16
C MET A 25 -0.47 -19.83 0.36
N PRO A 26 -1.27 -20.32 1.32
CA PRO A 26 -2.31 -19.51 1.92
C PRO A 26 -1.70 -18.18 2.43
N PRO A 27 -2.38 -17.04 2.21
CA PRO A 27 -1.86 -15.76 2.66
C PRO A 27 -1.74 -15.75 4.18
N ILE A 28 -0.69 -15.11 4.68
CA ILE A 28 -0.50 -14.85 6.12
C ILE A 28 -1.62 -13.92 6.62
N GLY A 29 -2.04 -12.98 5.78
CA GLY A 29 -3.22 -12.17 6.01
C GLY A 29 -3.73 -11.53 4.73
N GLN A 30 -5.03 -11.30 4.69
CA GLN A 30 -5.72 -10.61 3.61
C GLN A 30 -6.76 -9.67 4.22
N GLY A 31 -6.86 -8.47 3.65
CA GLY A 31 -7.79 -7.43 4.10
C GLY A 31 -8.18 -6.50 2.95
N PRO A 32 -8.94 -5.43 3.26
CA PRO A 32 -9.39 -4.48 2.25
C PRO A 32 -8.23 -3.75 1.55
N LEU A 33 -7.14 -3.51 2.27
CA LEU A 33 -5.97 -2.79 1.78
C LEU A 33 -5.03 -3.69 0.96
N GLY A 34 -5.12 -5.02 1.09
CA GLY A 34 -4.19 -5.90 0.41
C GLY A 34 -4.02 -7.29 0.99
N THR A 35 -2.91 -7.92 0.62
CA THR A 35 -2.55 -9.28 1.01
C THR A 35 -1.07 -9.37 1.29
N VAL A 36 -0.71 -10.16 2.30
CA VAL A 36 0.66 -10.61 2.58
C VAL A 36 0.69 -12.13 2.53
N ALA A 37 1.63 -12.70 1.76
CA ALA A 37 1.73 -14.14 1.57
C ALA A 37 3.20 -14.59 1.55
N LEU A 38 3.41 -15.89 1.76
CA LEU A 38 4.71 -16.52 1.56
C LEU A 38 4.76 -17.11 0.16
N GLU A 39 5.86 -16.85 -0.56
CA GLU A 39 6.09 -17.41 -1.88
C GLU A 39 7.35 -18.27 -1.85
N ARG A 40 7.23 -19.53 -2.26
CA ARG A 40 8.39 -20.41 -2.44
C ARG A 40 9.06 -20.07 -3.77
N VAL A 41 10.34 -19.71 -3.72
CA VAL A 41 11.11 -19.41 -4.92
C VAL A 41 11.71 -20.71 -5.43
N SER A 42 11.05 -21.30 -6.42
CA SER A 42 11.46 -22.58 -7.01
C SER A 42 12.84 -22.48 -7.67
N ILE A 43 13.68 -23.49 -7.43
CA ILE A 43 14.91 -23.72 -8.19
C ILE A 43 14.52 -23.84 -9.67
N ARG A 44 15.01 -22.94 -10.52
CA ARG A 44 14.82 -23.07 -11.96
C ARG A 44 15.66 -24.26 -12.41
N GLY A 45 15.02 -25.41 -12.60
CA GLY A 45 15.67 -26.62 -13.08
C GLY A 45 16.28 -26.36 -14.46
N THR A 46 17.58 -26.18 -14.51
CA THR A 46 18.34 -26.08 -15.75
C THR A 46 18.58 -27.49 -16.27
N THR A 47 18.08 -27.79 -17.46
CA THR A 47 18.34 -29.04 -18.19
C THR A 47 19.78 -29.18 -18.69
N ALA A 48 20.73 -28.40 -18.15
CA ALA A 48 22.13 -28.44 -18.54
C ALA A 48 22.93 -29.20 -17.48
N ARG A 49 23.54 -30.33 -17.86
CA ARG A 49 24.42 -31.21 -17.05
C ARG A 49 25.65 -30.50 -16.41
N TYR A 50 25.75 -29.17 -16.48
CA TYR A 50 26.93 -28.39 -16.08
C TYR A 50 26.62 -27.07 -15.36
N SER A 51 25.35 -26.74 -15.10
CA SER A 51 25.03 -25.53 -14.31
C SER A 51 24.88 -25.89 -12.84
N THR A 52 25.52 -25.13 -11.95
CA THR A 52 25.26 -25.18 -10.51
C THR A 52 23.77 -24.92 -10.24
N PRO A 53 23.10 -25.72 -9.38
CA PRO A 53 21.70 -25.48 -9.07
C PRO A 53 21.55 -24.10 -8.43
N GLN A 54 20.83 -23.20 -9.12
CA GLN A 54 20.52 -21.89 -8.56
C GLN A 54 19.35 -22.04 -7.59
N ALA A 55 19.57 -21.70 -6.32
CA ALA A 55 18.59 -21.79 -5.26
C ALA A 55 18.41 -20.43 -4.58
N PHE A 56 17.18 -20.10 -4.22
CA PHE A 56 16.93 -18.98 -3.33
C PHE A 56 17.21 -19.41 -1.89
N HIS A 57 17.88 -18.53 -1.13
CA HIS A 57 18.15 -18.78 0.28
C HIS A 57 18.13 -17.46 1.06
N ALA A 58 17.20 -17.39 2.00
CA ALA A 58 17.02 -16.29 2.93
C ALA A 58 17.36 -16.75 4.37
N SER A 59 17.72 -15.79 5.22
CA SER A 59 17.94 -15.97 6.65
C SER A 59 16.61 -16.02 7.41
N HIS A 60 15.75 -16.95 7.00
CA HIS A 60 14.45 -17.21 7.62
C HIS A 60 14.47 -18.55 8.40
N PRO A 61 13.60 -18.71 9.41
CA PRO A 61 12.71 -17.69 9.98
C PRO A 61 13.49 -16.58 10.68
N ALA A 62 12.93 -15.38 10.71
CA ALA A 62 13.53 -14.21 11.35
C ALA A 62 12.57 -13.60 12.37
N THR A 63 13.08 -13.16 13.51
CA THR A 63 12.27 -12.47 14.53
C THR A 63 12.42 -10.96 14.36
N ILE A 64 11.43 -10.33 13.72
CA ILE A 64 11.37 -8.88 13.53
C ILE A 64 10.05 -8.40 14.10
N SER A 65 10.10 -7.53 15.11
CA SER A 65 8.89 -7.06 15.79
C SER A 65 8.04 -6.14 14.89
N PRO A 66 6.71 -6.06 15.10
CA PRO A 66 5.85 -5.19 14.30
C PRO A 66 6.27 -3.72 14.31
N SER A 67 6.83 -3.21 15.41
CA SER A 67 7.31 -1.82 15.51
C SER A 67 8.61 -1.56 14.72
N VAL A 68 9.46 -2.57 14.55
CA VAL A 68 10.63 -2.52 13.66
C VAL A 68 10.17 -2.61 12.21
N THR A 69 9.22 -3.49 11.90
CA THR A 69 8.61 -3.59 10.57
C THR A 69 7.89 -2.30 10.17
N ALA A 70 7.16 -1.66 11.08
CA ALA A 70 6.53 -0.37 10.81
C ALA A 70 7.58 0.69 10.44
N ARG A 71 8.67 0.80 11.21
CA ARG A 71 9.80 1.71 10.88
C ARG A 71 10.43 1.41 9.52
N LEU A 72 10.59 0.13 9.19
CA LEU A 72 11.05 -0.28 7.86
C LEU A 72 10.10 0.22 6.77
N LEU A 73 8.79 -0.01 6.90
CA LEU A 73 7.83 0.37 5.87
C LEU A 73 7.67 1.88 5.74
N THR A 74 7.63 2.61 6.85
CA THR A 74 7.56 4.09 6.87
C THR A 74 8.80 4.74 6.27
N GLY A 75 9.97 4.13 6.44
CA GLY A 75 11.22 4.64 5.89
C GLY A 75 11.38 4.42 4.38
N LEU A 76 10.59 3.53 3.76
CA LEU A 76 10.69 3.28 2.32
C LEU A 76 10.11 4.44 1.53
N THR A 77 10.89 4.91 0.58
CA THR A 77 10.54 6.02 -0.29
C THR A 77 10.82 5.72 -1.75
N ILE A 78 10.14 6.43 -2.64
CA ILE A 78 10.28 6.30 -4.08
C ILE A 78 10.54 7.65 -4.73
N SER A 79 11.26 7.63 -5.85
CA SER A 79 11.50 8.82 -6.68
C SER A 79 11.57 8.46 -8.16
N GLY A 80 11.70 9.48 -9.02
CA GLY A 80 11.82 9.27 -10.47
C GLY A 80 10.50 8.98 -11.19
N LEU A 81 9.37 9.26 -10.52
CA LEU A 81 8.03 9.25 -11.11
C LEU A 81 7.70 10.64 -11.65
N ASP A 82 7.06 10.72 -12.82
CA ASP A 82 6.63 11.98 -13.39
C ASP A 82 5.35 12.45 -12.66
N GLY A 83 5.52 13.28 -11.63
CA GLY A 83 4.41 13.93 -10.93
C GLY A 83 3.89 15.16 -11.69
N PRO A 84 2.58 15.47 -11.67
CA PRO A 84 2.01 16.66 -12.28
C PRO A 84 2.37 17.98 -11.56
N HIS A 85 3.08 17.90 -10.42
CA HIS A 85 3.42 19.05 -9.59
C HIS A 85 4.92 19.07 -9.30
N ARG A 86 5.71 19.53 -10.27
CA ARG A 86 7.14 19.81 -10.08
C ARG A 86 7.28 21.11 -9.29
N THR A 87 7.26 21.01 -7.97
CA THR A 87 7.69 22.08 -7.07
C THR A 87 9.07 21.76 -6.54
N THR A 88 9.90 22.80 -6.42
CA THR A 88 11.34 22.82 -6.13
C THR A 88 11.74 22.12 -4.81
N GLY A 89 11.68 20.79 -4.78
CA GLY A 89 12.12 19.94 -3.67
C GLY A 89 12.59 18.57 -4.18
N PRO A 90 13.27 17.74 -3.36
CA PRO A 90 13.57 16.38 -3.75
C PRO A 90 12.25 15.63 -4.03
N ASP A 91 12.05 15.16 -5.27
CA ASP A 91 10.87 14.42 -5.74
C ASP A 91 10.84 13.00 -5.12
N THR A 92 10.75 12.91 -3.80
CA THR A 92 10.75 11.67 -3.03
C THR A 92 9.49 11.57 -2.21
N PHE A 93 8.76 10.47 -2.37
CA PHE A 93 7.47 10.23 -1.73
C PHE A 93 7.53 8.95 -0.88
N PRO A 94 6.76 8.86 0.23
CA PRO A 94 6.64 7.60 0.95
C PRO A 94 6.04 6.52 0.05
N LEU A 95 6.60 5.30 0.13
CA LEU A 95 6.10 4.17 -0.65
C LEU A 95 4.70 3.75 -0.19
N PHE A 96 4.48 3.80 1.13
CA PHE A 96 3.23 3.40 1.78
C PHE A 96 2.63 4.55 2.59
N SER A 97 1.30 4.63 2.62
CA SER A 97 0.57 5.49 3.55
C SER A 97 0.64 4.95 4.99
N GLN A 98 0.32 5.78 5.98
CA GLN A 98 0.31 5.35 7.38
C GLN A 98 -0.68 4.20 7.63
N GLU A 99 -1.84 4.23 6.97
CA GLU A 99 -2.85 3.16 7.06
C GLU A 99 -2.34 1.85 6.47
N GLU A 100 -1.67 1.92 5.31
CA GLU A 100 -1.03 0.75 4.68
C GLU A 100 0.08 0.17 5.58
N VAL A 101 0.86 1.02 6.26
CA VAL A 101 1.89 0.59 7.22
C VAL A 101 1.27 -0.14 8.42
N GLU A 102 0.22 0.41 9.02
CA GLU A 102 -0.47 -0.19 10.17
C GLU A 102 -1.09 -1.55 9.83
N PHE A 103 -1.58 -1.70 8.60
CA PHE A 103 -2.07 -2.97 8.07
C PHE A 103 -0.95 -3.98 7.79
N LEU A 104 0.10 -3.57 7.09
CA LEU A 104 1.17 -4.47 6.65
C LEU A 104 2.12 -4.89 7.77
N ALA A 105 2.47 -3.99 8.69
CA ALA A 105 3.49 -4.23 9.70
C ALA A 105 3.26 -5.51 10.54
N PRO A 106 2.07 -5.76 11.13
CA PRO A 106 1.84 -6.99 11.88
C PRO A 106 1.85 -8.24 10.99
N LEU A 107 1.34 -8.15 9.76
CA LEU A 107 1.29 -9.29 8.82
C LEU A 107 2.69 -9.67 8.33
N VAL A 108 3.51 -8.68 7.99
CA VAL A 108 4.89 -8.88 7.55
C VAL A 108 5.75 -9.40 8.70
N SER A 109 5.57 -8.90 9.93
CA SER A 109 6.23 -9.44 11.13
C SER A 109 5.88 -10.92 11.35
N ALA A 110 4.59 -11.27 11.25
CA ALA A 110 4.15 -12.66 11.33
C ALA A 110 4.70 -13.53 10.18
N ALA A 111 4.84 -12.97 8.98
CA ALA A 111 5.40 -13.65 7.83
C ALA A 111 6.90 -13.93 8.02
N PHE A 112 7.68 -13.00 8.57
CA PHE A 112 9.10 -13.22 8.91
C PHE A 112 9.29 -14.38 9.88
N HIS A 113 8.41 -14.52 10.86
CA HIS A 113 8.46 -15.62 11.83
C HIS A 113 8.11 -16.99 11.22
N GLN A 114 7.28 -17.01 10.17
CA GLN A 114 6.79 -18.24 9.54
C GLN A 114 7.55 -18.65 8.28
N ALA A 115 8.25 -17.71 7.65
CA ALA A 115 8.97 -17.96 6.40
C ALA A 115 10.04 -19.05 6.56
N GLN A 116 10.18 -19.87 5.53
CA GLN A 116 11.26 -20.84 5.38
C GLN A 116 12.43 -20.24 4.58
N PRO A 117 13.65 -20.81 4.66
CA PRO A 117 14.81 -20.31 3.91
C PRO A 117 14.61 -20.24 2.39
N ASP A 118 13.75 -21.08 1.82
CA ASP A 118 13.41 -21.13 0.40
C ASP A 118 12.21 -20.23 0.02
N GLN A 119 11.74 -19.41 0.97
CA GLN A 119 10.58 -18.55 0.81
C GLN A 119 10.92 -17.07 0.94
N ARG A 120 10.21 -16.25 0.17
CA ARG A 120 10.17 -14.79 0.33
C ARG A 120 8.78 -14.34 0.77
N ILE A 121 8.72 -13.20 1.42
CA ILE A 121 7.46 -12.58 1.82
C ILE A 121 7.02 -11.68 0.67
N THR A 122 5.82 -11.91 0.14
CA THR A 122 5.22 -11.08 -0.90
C THR A 122 4.14 -10.20 -0.29
N PHE A 123 4.06 -8.96 -0.77
CA PHE A 123 3.00 -8.04 -0.41
C PHE A 123 2.34 -7.49 -1.67
N MET A 124 1.04 -7.25 -1.57
CA MET A 124 0.25 -6.59 -2.58
C MET A 124 -0.73 -5.66 -1.88
N VAL A 125 -0.63 -4.37 -2.19
CA VAL A 125 -1.48 -3.31 -1.65
C VAL A 125 -2.33 -2.73 -2.78
N LYS A 126 -3.59 -2.43 -2.49
CA LYS A 126 -4.55 -1.86 -3.42
C LYS A 126 -4.97 -0.49 -2.96
N ASP A 127 -5.01 0.45 -3.89
CA ASP A 127 -5.35 1.85 -3.63
C ASP A 127 -5.96 2.46 -4.89
N ASP A 128 -7.20 2.94 -4.80
CA ASP A 128 -7.92 3.56 -5.92
C ASP A 128 -7.87 2.76 -7.24
N GLY A 129 -7.92 1.43 -7.14
CA GLY A 129 -7.85 0.51 -8.29
C GLY A 129 -6.44 0.29 -8.85
N MET A 130 -5.43 0.94 -8.28
CA MET A 130 -4.01 0.73 -8.54
C MET A 130 -3.44 -0.31 -7.59
N THR A 131 -2.39 -1.02 -8.03
CA THR A 131 -1.72 -2.03 -7.21
C THR A 131 -0.24 -1.70 -7.01
N THR A 132 0.21 -1.80 -5.77
CA THR A 132 1.63 -1.77 -5.38
C THR A 132 2.02 -3.16 -4.89
N GLN A 133 3.00 -3.77 -5.53
CA GLN A 133 3.41 -5.15 -5.28
C GLN A 133 4.92 -5.23 -5.14
N GLY A 134 5.38 -6.03 -4.19
CA GLY A 134 6.79 -6.32 -4.03
C GLY A 134 7.02 -7.53 -3.17
N TYR A 135 8.28 -7.73 -2.85
CA TYR A 135 8.70 -8.78 -1.93
C TYR A 135 9.79 -8.29 -1.00
N LEU A 136 9.92 -9.00 0.11
CA LEU A 136 10.94 -8.75 1.12
C LEU A 136 11.39 -10.07 1.74
N PHE A 137 12.65 -10.11 2.13
CA PHE A 137 13.24 -11.27 2.80
C PHE A 137 14.41 -10.84 3.68
N ALA A 138 14.73 -11.66 4.68
CA ALA A 138 15.88 -11.43 5.54
C ALA A 138 17.11 -12.08 4.90
N TYR A 139 18.24 -11.39 4.88
CA TYR A 139 19.50 -11.93 4.43
C TYR A 139 20.64 -11.42 5.32
N HIS A 140 21.25 -12.33 6.06
CA HIS A 140 22.20 -12.05 7.13
C HIS A 140 21.61 -11.04 8.13
N THR A 141 22.21 -9.85 8.22
CA THR A 141 21.80 -8.75 9.11
C THR A 141 20.99 -7.67 8.39
N THR A 142 20.56 -7.95 7.16
CA THR A 142 19.83 -7.00 6.31
C THR A 142 18.44 -7.51 5.95
N ILE A 143 17.52 -6.58 5.70
CA ILE A 143 16.25 -6.86 5.05
C ILE A 143 16.35 -6.34 3.62
N GLN A 144 16.18 -7.24 2.67
CA GLN A 144 16.10 -6.92 1.26
C GLN A 144 14.65 -6.62 0.91
N VAL A 145 14.42 -5.51 0.23
CA VAL A 145 13.10 -5.11 -0.25
C VAL A 145 13.20 -4.83 -1.73
N ALA A 146 12.30 -5.41 -2.52
CA ALA A 146 12.19 -5.17 -3.95
C ALA A 146 10.76 -4.80 -4.32
N LEU A 147 10.65 -3.88 -5.29
CA LEU A 147 9.38 -3.38 -5.78
C LEU A 147 9.14 -3.88 -7.21
N VAL A 148 8.10 -4.69 -7.39
CA VAL A 148 7.75 -5.30 -8.68
C VAL A 148 6.82 -4.36 -9.45
N HIS A 149 5.76 -3.90 -8.79
CA HIS A 149 4.81 -2.93 -9.34
C HIS A 149 4.61 -1.79 -8.36
N TYR A 150 4.58 -0.56 -8.87
CA TYR A 150 4.21 0.61 -8.08
C TYR A 150 2.98 1.26 -8.69
N ARG A 151 1.92 1.43 -7.90
CA ARG A 151 0.63 2.06 -8.27
C ARG A 151 0.30 1.82 -9.75
N THR A 152 0.24 0.55 -10.15
CA THR A 152 -0.01 0.15 -11.53
C THR A 152 -1.46 -0.30 -11.68
N ALA A 153 -2.16 0.22 -12.70
CA ALA A 153 -3.52 -0.20 -12.99
C ALA A 153 -3.50 -1.64 -13.56
N PRO A 154 -4.51 -2.48 -13.29
CA PRO A 154 -4.59 -3.85 -13.81
C PRO A 154 -4.49 -3.96 -15.34
N THR A 155 -4.83 -2.89 -16.05
CA THR A 155 -4.84 -2.81 -17.53
C THR A 155 -3.66 -2.03 -18.11
N ALA A 156 -2.76 -1.50 -17.28
CA ALA A 156 -1.62 -0.72 -17.74
C ALA A 156 -0.54 -1.62 -18.35
N ASN A 157 -0.09 -1.30 -19.57
CA ASN A 157 1.05 -1.97 -20.18
C ASN A 157 2.35 -1.65 -19.41
N SER A 158 3.24 -2.64 -19.28
CA SER A 158 4.47 -2.65 -18.47
C SER A 158 5.57 -1.65 -18.86
N ARG A 159 5.27 -0.61 -19.64
CA ARG A 159 6.23 0.41 -20.09
C ARG A 159 6.34 1.63 -19.16
N SER A 160 5.78 1.54 -17.95
CA SER A 160 5.94 2.56 -16.91
C SER A 160 7.43 2.69 -16.56
N ARG A 161 7.91 3.93 -16.43
CA ARG A 161 9.27 4.20 -15.93
C ARG A 161 9.41 3.55 -14.55
N GLN A 162 10.44 2.72 -14.37
CA GLN A 162 10.69 2.08 -13.09
C GLN A 162 11.01 3.15 -12.03
N PRO A 163 10.32 3.17 -10.88
CA PRO A 163 10.65 4.07 -9.80
C PRO A 163 12.02 3.73 -9.22
N THR A 164 12.70 4.72 -8.66
CA THR A 164 13.88 4.48 -7.82
C THR A 164 13.40 4.23 -6.40
N LEU A 165 13.77 3.09 -5.81
CA LEU A 165 13.46 2.75 -4.42
C LEU A 165 14.62 3.20 -3.51
N SER A 166 14.30 3.87 -2.42
CA SER A 166 15.24 4.37 -1.41
C SER A 166 14.70 4.17 0.01
N PHE A 167 15.53 4.44 1.01
CA PHE A 167 15.15 4.35 2.41
C PHE A 167 15.66 5.56 3.20
N THR A 168 14.82 6.06 4.11
CA THR A 168 15.12 7.16 5.02
C THR A 168 14.96 6.67 6.47
N PRO A 169 15.96 6.86 7.34
CA PRO A 169 17.17 7.62 7.10
C PRO A 169 18.25 6.79 6.36
N GLY A 170 19.03 7.46 5.51
CA GLY A 170 19.91 6.81 4.52
C GLY A 170 21.06 6.00 5.12
N GLU A 171 21.46 6.26 6.37
CA GLU A 171 22.48 5.50 7.09
C GLU A 171 22.12 4.03 7.34
N ALA A 172 20.84 3.68 7.26
CA ALA A 172 20.39 2.30 7.37
C ALA A 172 20.56 1.53 6.05
N LEU A 173 20.78 2.22 4.93
CA LEU A 173 21.01 1.56 3.65
C LEU A 173 22.39 0.91 3.63
N VAL A 174 22.39 -0.37 3.28
CA VAL A 174 23.61 -1.14 3.03
C VAL A 174 23.77 -1.29 1.53
N ARG A 175 25.01 -1.24 1.05
CA ARG A 175 25.31 -1.56 -0.34
C ARG A 175 24.82 -2.98 -0.62
N LEU A 176 24.04 -3.16 -1.69
CA LEU A 176 23.71 -4.50 -2.13
C LEU A 176 24.98 -5.16 -2.64
N ASP A 177 25.47 -6.14 -1.88
CA ASP A 177 26.49 -7.03 -2.38
C ASP A 177 25.93 -7.79 -3.59
N PRO A 178 26.79 -8.10 -4.58
CA PRO A 178 26.40 -8.98 -5.66
C PRO A 178 25.82 -10.28 -5.06
N PRO A 179 24.65 -10.74 -5.54
CA PRO A 179 24.11 -12.00 -5.08
C PRO A 179 25.15 -13.10 -5.32
N GLU A 180 25.21 -14.07 -4.39
CA GLU A 180 26.05 -15.23 -4.59
C GLU A 180 25.72 -15.90 -5.94
N PRO A 181 26.69 -16.47 -6.67
CA PRO A 181 26.45 -17.02 -8.02
C PRO A 181 25.35 -18.09 -8.09
N TRP A 182 25.08 -18.75 -6.96
CA TRP A 182 24.04 -19.75 -6.81
C TRP A 182 22.67 -19.15 -6.43
N MET A 183 22.57 -17.87 -6.10
CA MET A 183 21.33 -17.26 -5.60
C MET A 183 20.44 -16.74 -6.73
N VAL A 184 19.16 -17.13 -6.70
CA VAL A 184 18.15 -16.55 -7.60
C VAL A 184 17.67 -15.22 -7.02
N THR A 185 18.19 -14.11 -7.55
CA THR A 185 17.63 -12.77 -7.32
C THR A 185 17.21 -12.18 -8.66
N GLU A 186 15.98 -11.67 -8.77
CA GLU A 186 15.51 -11.00 -9.98
C GLU A 186 16.18 -9.62 -10.08
N PRO A 187 17.17 -9.43 -10.99
CA PRO A 187 18.01 -8.24 -10.97
C PRO A 187 17.30 -7.01 -11.54
N GLU A 188 16.15 -7.19 -12.18
CA GLU A 188 15.41 -6.20 -12.97
C GLU A 188 14.53 -5.25 -12.13
N TRP A 189 14.26 -5.59 -10.88
CA TRP A 189 13.40 -4.80 -10.01
C TRP A 189 14.19 -3.83 -9.13
N PRO A 190 13.70 -2.60 -8.91
CA PRO A 190 14.22 -1.67 -7.92
C PRO A 190 14.31 -2.35 -6.55
N ARG A 191 15.50 -2.34 -5.93
CA ARG A 191 15.76 -3.02 -4.67
C ARG A 191 16.70 -2.25 -3.75
N VAL A 192 16.50 -2.42 -2.45
CA VAL A 192 17.31 -1.84 -1.38
C VAL A 192 17.60 -2.91 -0.31
N ALA A 193 18.74 -2.79 0.35
CA ALA A 193 19.08 -3.59 1.52
C ALA A 193 19.18 -2.66 2.75
N ILE A 194 18.46 -2.99 3.81
CA ILE A 194 18.39 -2.17 5.03
C ILE A 194 18.99 -2.95 6.20
N ALA A 195 19.93 -2.36 6.92
CA ALA A 195 20.49 -2.96 8.13
C ALA A 195 19.45 -3.04 9.25
N VAL A 196 19.23 -4.25 9.77
CA VAL A 196 18.24 -4.49 10.84
C VAL A 196 18.61 -3.72 12.10
N GLU A 197 19.89 -3.63 12.45
CA GLU A 197 20.35 -2.89 13.63
C GLU A 197 20.01 -1.39 13.55
N ALA A 198 20.09 -0.80 12.37
CA ALA A 198 19.76 0.61 12.17
C ALA A 198 18.26 0.87 12.39
N LEU A 199 17.39 -0.08 12.05
CA LEU A 199 15.96 0.00 12.34
C LEU A 199 15.63 -0.09 13.84
N HIS A 200 16.50 -0.73 14.63
CA HIS A 200 16.32 -0.82 16.08
C HIS A 200 16.70 0.48 16.77
N ARG A 201 17.70 1.21 16.23
CA ARG A 201 18.07 2.52 16.73
C ARG A 201 16.87 3.46 16.58
N ARG A 202 16.41 4.00 17.71
CA ARG A 202 15.40 5.06 17.71
C ARG A 202 16.01 6.25 16.98
N ALA A 203 15.34 6.77 15.95
CA ALA A 203 15.81 7.98 15.26
C ALA A 203 16.14 9.05 16.30
N PRO A 204 17.32 9.69 16.24
CA PRO A 204 17.54 10.86 17.06
C PRO A 204 16.48 11.89 16.67
N SER A 205 15.77 12.42 17.67
CA SER A 205 14.96 13.63 17.48
C SER A 205 15.86 14.69 16.82
N PRO A 206 15.40 15.42 15.78
CA PRO A 206 16.25 16.35 15.06
C PRO A 206 16.81 17.37 16.05
N ALA A 207 18.11 17.26 16.33
CA ALA A 207 18.83 18.23 17.13
C ALA A 207 18.93 19.54 16.34
N PRO A 208 18.59 20.70 16.93
CA PRO A 208 18.78 21.99 16.29
C PRO A 208 20.28 22.29 16.10
N MET A 209 20.64 22.88 14.96
CA MET A 209 21.98 23.31 14.59
C MET A 209 22.52 24.41 15.56
N THR A 210 23.78 24.25 16.00
CA THR A 210 24.85 25.23 16.41
C THR A 210 24.40 26.64 16.87
N GLU A 211 24.67 27.25 18.05
CA GLU A 211 25.82 27.40 19.01
C GLU A 211 25.37 28.41 20.14
N PRO A 212 26.04 28.69 21.30
CA PRO A 212 26.92 27.94 22.23
C PRO A 212 26.39 27.85 23.70
N THR A 213 27.06 26.99 24.51
CA THR A 213 27.18 27.00 26.00
C THR A 213 25.93 26.65 26.86
N PRO A 214 26.06 25.77 27.88
CA PRO A 214 24.91 25.12 28.51
C PRO A 214 24.31 25.95 29.64
N ALA A 215 23.08 26.42 29.46
CA ALA A 215 22.23 26.84 30.57
C ALA A 215 21.30 25.69 30.93
N LYS A 216 21.41 25.26 32.19
CA LYS A 216 20.53 24.32 32.89
C LYS A 216 19.07 24.78 32.76
N ILE A 217 18.28 24.16 31.89
CA ILE A 217 16.85 24.45 31.78
C ILE A 217 16.12 23.57 32.80
N SER A 218 15.53 24.24 33.79
CA SER A 218 14.74 23.64 34.86
C SER A 218 13.49 22.95 34.30
N HIS A 219 13.30 21.68 34.66
CA HIS A 219 12.12 20.85 34.32
C HIS A 219 10.76 21.49 34.68
N GLU A 220 10.72 22.48 35.58
CA GLU A 220 9.49 23.18 35.98
C GLU A 220 8.92 24.08 34.86
N GLY A 221 9.78 24.67 34.02
CA GLY A 221 9.33 25.56 32.94
C GLY A 221 8.66 24.81 31.80
N GLU A 222 9.15 23.62 31.45
CA GLU A 222 8.53 22.75 30.44
C GLU A 222 7.21 22.17 30.95
N GLN A 223 7.11 21.82 32.24
CA GLN A 223 5.87 21.35 32.85
C GLN A 223 4.80 22.45 32.90
N GLN A 224 5.17 23.68 33.26
CA GLN A 224 4.25 24.82 33.21
C GLN A 224 3.81 25.15 31.79
N ARG A 225 4.72 25.07 30.81
CA ARG A 225 4.40 25.30 29.40
C ARG A 225 3.41 24.26 28.85
N LEU A 226 3.64 22.98 29.13
CA LEU A 226 2.72 21.90 28.76
C LEU A 226 1.35 22.06 29.43
N GLN A 227 1.31 22.50 30.69
CA GLN A 227 0.07 22.77 31.40
C GLN A 227 -0.69 23.97 30.82
N GLN A 228 0.04 24.99 30.36
CA GLN A 228 -0.53 26.17 29.70
C GLN A 228 -1.07 25.83 28.30
N GLU A 229 -0.37 24.97 27.55
CA GLU A 229 -0.84 24.45 26.25
C GLU A 229 -2.09 23.56 26.41
N LEU A 230 -2.16 22.72 27.46
CA LEU A 230 -3.36 21.93 27.77
C LEU A 230 -4.56 22.81 28.14
N GLN A 231 -4.34 23.89 28.91
CA GLN A 231 -5.40 24.83 29.27
C GLN A 231 -5.89 25.61 28.04
N ALA A 232 -4.98 26.08 27.18
CA ALA A 232 -5.33 26.75 25.93
C ALA A 232 -6.13 25.82 24.98
N THR A 233 -5.74 24.55 24.91
CA THR A 233 -6.45 23.53 24.12
C THR A 233 -7.86 23.29 24.67
N LYS A 234 -8.01 23.24 26.00
CA LYS A 234 -9.31 23.09 26.66
C LYS A 234 -10.25 24.27 26.37
N ASP A 235 -9.75 25.50 26.48
CA ASP A 235 -10.54 26.70 26.23
C ASP A 235 -10.96 26.79 24.75
N LEU A 236 -10.10 26.35 23.82
CA LEU A 236 -10.45 26.24 22.40
C LEU A 236 -11.56 25.21 22.15
N VAL A 237 -11.52 24.05 22.81
CA VAL A 237 -12.57 23.02 22.68
C VAL A 237 -13.90 23.49 23.25
N VAL A 238 -13.89 24.20 24.38
CA VAL A 238 -15.11 24.81 24.93
C VAL A 238 -15.70 25.81 23.94
N LYS A 239 -14.87 26.66 23.36
CA LYS A 239 -15.31 27.63 22.34
C LYS A 239 -15.88 26.94 21.09
N GLN A 240 -15.23 25.89 20.60
CA GLN A 240 -15.75 25.11 19.48
C GLN A 240 -17.09 24.43 19.81
N ALA A 241 -17.28 23.96 21.04
CA ALA A 241 -18.55 23.37 21.47
C ALA A 241 -19.68 24.41 21.52
N GLU A 242 -19.38 25.64 21.96
CA GLU A 242 -20.33 26.76 21.95
C GLU A 242 -20.73 27.15 20.52
N GLU A 243 -19.76 27.27 19.61
CA GLU A 243 -20.04 27.56 18.18
C GLU A 243 -20.88 26.45 17.54
N LEU A 244 -20.60 25.18 17.85
CA LEU A 244 -21.42 24.06 17.36
C LEU A 244 -22.86 24.10 17.89
N GLN A 245 -23.04 24.52 19.14
CA GLN A 245 -24.37 24.66 19.73
C GLN A 245 -25.14 25.82 19.07
N GLN A 246 -24.47 26.95 18.81
CA GLN A 246 -25.07 28.09 18.13
C GLN A 246 -25.46 27.75 16.68
N LEU A 247 -24.59 27.06 15.93
CA LEU A 247 -24.89 26.60 14.57
C LEU A 247 -26.06 25.61 14.52
N LYS A 248 -26.21 24.77 15.55
CA LYS A 248 -27.34 23.86 15.68
C LYS A 248 -28.66 24.63 15.87
N GLU A 249 -28.66 25.66 16.70
CA GLU A 249 -29.82 26.52 16.91
C GLU A 249 -30.18 27.32 15.64
N GLU A 250 -29.18 27.81 14.89
CA GLU A 250 -29.40 28.43 13.58
C GLU A 250 -30.00 27.45 12.55
N LEU A 251 -29.56 26.19 12.55
CA LEU A 251 -30.14 25.16 11.68
C LEU A 251 -31.59 24.84 12.04
N ASP A 252 -31.92 24.74 13.33
CA ASP A 252 -33.28 24.47 13.78
C ASP A 252 -34.22 25.66 13.51
N THR A 253 -33.74 26.89 13.68
CA THR A 253 -34.50 28.10 13.32
C THR A 253 -34.71 28.22 11.81
N LEU A 254 -33.69 27.96 10.98
CA LEU A 254 -33.84 27.92 9.51
C LEU A 254 -34.79 26.80 9.06
N ARG A 255 -34.76 25.63 9.70
CA ARG A 255 -35.72 24.55 9.43
C ARG A 255 -37.15 24.96 9.73
N ARG A 256 -37.37 25.65 10.86
CA ARG A 256 -38.68 26.17 11.25
C ARG A 256 -39.16 27.26 10.29
N GLN A 257 -38.32 28.23 9.92
CA GLN A 257 -38.66 29.24 8.91
C GLN A 257 -39.03 28.63 7.56
N ARG A 258 -38.34 27.57 7.15
CA ARG A 258 -38.65 26.85 5.90
C ARG A 258 -39.96 26.06 5.98
N SER A 259 -40.34 25.62 7.18
CA SER A 259 -41.60 24.92 7.44
C SER A 259 -42.77 25.88 7.62
N GLU A 260 -42.51 27.11 8.10
CA GLU A 260 -43.51 28.17 8.29
C GLU A 260 -43.76 29.00 7.02
N LYS A 261 -42.86 28.97 6.02
CA LYS A 261 -43.12 29.60 4.71
C LYS A 261 -44.08 28.71 3.90
N PRO A 262 -45.39 29.01 3.87
CA PRO A 262 -46.35 28.14 3.22
C PRO A 262 -46.19 28.34 1.71
N SER A 263 -46.22 27.21 1.00
CA SER A 263 -46.37 27.16 -0.44
C SER A 263 -47.64 27.92 -0.83
N ALA A 264 -47.50 29.10 -1.43
CA ALA A 264 -48.59 29.69 -2.19
C ALA A 264 -48.88 28.77 -3.39
N PRO A 265 -50.12 28.31 -3.61
CA PRO A 265 -50.40 27.37 -4.69
C PRO A 265 -50.50 28.12 -6.04
N PRO A 266 -49.86 27.63 -7.13
CA PRO A 266 -50.25 28.04 -8.47
C PRO A 266 -51.57 27.36 -8.84
N LYS A 267 -52.60 28.17 -9.09
CA LYS A 267 -53.88 27.74 -9.67
C LYS A 267 -53.70 27.36 -11.16
N THR A 268 -54.15 26.14 -11.49
CA THR A 268 -54.95 25.73 -12.70
C THR A 268 -54.34 25.96 -14.09
N THR A 269 -54.23 25.03 -15.05
CA THR A 269 -55.02 23.84 -15.48
C THR A 269 -54.21 23.05 -16.55
N PRO A 270 -54.42 21.73 -16.75
CA PRO A 270 -54.02 21.04 -17.98
C PRO A 270 -55.24 20.88 -18.92
N LYS A 271 -55.17 21.42 -20.14
CA LYS A 271 -56.12 21.11 -21.22
C LYS A 271 -55.43 20.25 -22.27
N ALA A 272 -55.96 19.05 -22.44
CA ALA A 272 -55.57 18.08 -23.45
C ALA A 272 -56.09 18.45 -24.86
N GLY A 273 -55.40 17.94 -25.89
CA GLY A 273 -55.83 17.87 -27.29
C GLY A 273 -55.06 18.85 -28.19
N GLN A 274 -54.56 18.50 -29.37
CA GLN A 274 -54.67 17.31 -30.21
C GLN A 274 -53.75 17.53 -31.44
N ARG A 275 -53.28 16.41 -32.02
CA ARG A 275 -52.97 16.19 -33.45
C ARG A 275 -51.71 16.79 -34.11
N LYS A 276 -50.79 15.85 -34.38
CA LYS A 276 -49.92 15.76 -35.58
C LYS A 276 -50.78 15.77 -36.86
N PRO A 277 -50.31 16.35 -37.98
CA PRO A 277 -49.73 15.50 -39.03
C PRO A 277 -48.45 16.10 -39.67
N ALA A 278 -47.72 15.21 -40.34
CA ALA A 278 -46.46 15.47 -41.06
C ALA A 278 -46.67 16.13 -42.42
N ALA A 279 -45.66 16.88 -42.91
CA ALA A 279 -45.06 16.75 -44.25
C ALA A 279 -44.06 17.91 -44.55
N THR A 280 -42.83 17.54 -44.89
CA THR A 280 -41.82 18.22 -45.74
C THR A 280 -42.42 18.42 -47.16
N PRO A 281 -41.93 19.29 -48.10
CA PRO A 281 -40.54 19.73 -48.25
C PRO A 281 -40.28 21.20 -48.71
N THR A 282 -38.97 21.47 -48.79
CA THR A 282 -38.21 22.62 -49.31
C THR A 282 -38.62 23.09 -50.71
N PRO A 283 -38.25 24.33 -51.07
CA PRO A 283 -37.02 24.54 -51.84
C PRO A 283 -35.92 25.33 -51.10
#